data_AF-L2GTC4-F1
#
_entry.id   AF-L2GTC4-F1
#
_cell.length_a   1.000
_cell.length_b   1.000
_cell.length_c   1.000
_cell.angle_alpha   90.00
_cell.angle_beta   90.00
_cell.angle_gamma   90.00
#
_symmetry.space_group_name_H-M   'P 1'
#
loop_
_entity.id
_entity.type
_entity.pdbx_description
1 polymer ?
#
loop_
_entity_poly.entity_id
_entity_poly.type
_entity_poly.pdbx_seq_one_letter_code
_entity_poly.pdbx_strand_id
1 'polypeptide(L)'
;MEQEHDALSAVKSRMKDAIFRDKELNKNGKPALNRLSRLNDCIKALYSLRNDIDTETLLILREWLEPLPDNSLPNIEIKNEILSFLLKTNVSRDQLVESEIGKIVYFYSLNNREVGEIKNMSKQLVRKWTMVAVQEQIE
;
A
#
# COMPACT_ATOMS: atom_id res chain seq x y z
N MET A 1 -24.34 -2.00 3.24
CA MET A 1 -24.22 -0.75 2.46
C MET A 1 -23.81 0.44 3.32
N GLU A 2 -24.68 1.08 4.13
CA GLU A 2 -24.27 2.27 4.92
C GLU A 2 -23.26 1.95 6.04
N GLN A 3 -23.49 0.90 6.83
CA GLN A 3 -22.53 0.46 7.88
C GLN A 3 -21.16 0.01 7.34
N GLU A 4 -21.09 -0.52 6.11
CA GLU A 4 -19.83 -0.97 5.49
C GLU A 4 -19.01 0.21 5.00
N HIS A 5 -19.67 1.23 4.44
CA HIS A 5 -19.03 2.48 4.01
C HIS A 5 -18.45 3.26 5.21
N ASP A 6 -19.19 3.30 6.32
CA ASP A 6 -18.74 3.93 7.55
C ASP A 6 -17.55 3.18 8.16
N ALA A 7 -17.57 1.84 8.12
CA ALA A 7 -16.47 1.02 8.58
C ALA A 7 -15.19 1.25 7.75
N LEU A 8 -15.29 1.30 6.41
CA LEU A 8 -14.17 1.59 5.52
C LEU A 8 -13.60 2.99 5.79
N SER A 9 -14.47 4.00 5.92
CA SER A 9 -14.08 5.37 6.22
C SER A 9 -13.30 5.45 7.55
N ALA A 10 -13.75 4.71 8.56
CA ALA A 10 -13.04 4.62 9.83
C ALA A 10 -11.67 3.92 9.70
N VAL A 11 -11.56 2.86 8.88
CA VAL A 11 -10.27 2.19 8.59
C VAL A 11 -9.32 3.17 7.89
N LYS A 12 -9.76 3.85 6.83
CA LYS A 12 -8.96 4.84 6.09
C LYS A 12 -8.46 5.94 7.01
N SER A 13 -9.32 6.46 7.89
CA SER A 13 -8.95 7.47 8.88
C SER A 13 -7.85 6.98 9.84
N ARG A 14 -7.98 5.77 10.38
CA ARG A 14 -6.92 5.17 11.24
C ARG A 14 -5.61 4.98 10.50
N MET A 15 -5.66 4.55 9.24
CA MET A 15 -4.46 4.37 8.42
C MET A 15 -3.74 5.70 8.14
N LYS A 16 -4.49 6.76 7.85
CA LYS A 16 -3.95 8.12 7.64
C LYS A 16 -3.35 8.70 8.92
N ASP A 17 -4.03 8.54 10.05
CA ASP A 17 -3.52 8.98 11.36
C ASP A 17 -2.21 8.27 11.71
N ALA A 18 -2.10 6.95 11.45
CA ALA A 18 -0.87 6.20 11.67
C ALA A 18 0.30 6.72 10.82
N ILE A 19 0.07 7.03 9.55
CA ILE A 19 1.09 7.66 8.67
C ILE A 19 1.53 9.00 9.24
N PHE A 20 0.58 9.86 9.58
CA PHE A 20 0.86 11.20 10.09
C PHE A 20 1.71 11.14 11.36
N ARG A 21 1.31 10.32 12.34
CA ARG A 21 2.05 10.16 13.60
C ARG A 21 3.45 9.62 13.38
N ASP A 22 3.62 8.64 12.50
CA ASP A 22 4.94 8.07 12.21
C ASP A 22 5.85 9.07 11.52
N LYS A 23 5.33 9.87 10.57
CA LYS A 23 6.08 10.97 9.95
C LYS A 23 6.52 12.00 11.00
N GLU A 24 5.65 12.39 11.91
CA GLU A 24 5.96 13.36 12.97
C GLU A 24 6.95 12.81 14.00
N LEU A 25 6.78 11.58 14.47
CA LEU A 25 7.73 10.95 15.39
C LEU A 25 9.11 10.80 14.74
N ASN A 26 9.16 10.37 13.49
CA ASN A 26 10.41 10.21 12.75
C ASN A 26 11.16 11.54 12.58
N LYS A 27 10.48 12.63 12.21
CA LYS A 27 11.09 13.98 12.15
C LYS A 27 11.70 14.42 13.47
N ASN A 28 11.09 14.00 14.58
CA ASN A 28 11.54 14.31 15.94
C ASN A 28 12.58 13.31 16.48
N GLY A 29 13.08 12.38 15.65
CA GLY A 29 14.03 11.33 16.07
C GLY A 29 13.45 10.32 17.07
N LYS A 30 12.12 10.19 17.13
CA LYS A 30 11.41 9.28 18.04
C LYS A 30 10.98 8.01 17.31
N PRO A 31 10.86 6.87 18.01
CA PRO A 31 10.34 5.63 17.42
C PRO A 31 8.94 5.81 16.81
N ALA A 32 8.81 5.44 15.54
CA ALA A 32 7.59 5.55 14.74
C ALA A 32 6.96 4.15 14.57
N LEU A 33 6.05 3.77 15.49
CA LEU A 33 5.48 2.42 15.58
C LEU A 33 3.98 2.37 15.27
N ASN A 34 3.37 3.49 14.90
CA ASN A 34 1.91 3.57 14.75
C ASN A 34 1.44 2.73 13.56
N ARG A 35 2.10 2.81 12.40
CA ARG A 35 1.76 1.94 11.25
C ARG A 35 1.87 0.47 11.62
N LEU A 36 2.96 0.07 12.28
CA LEU A 36 3.13 -1.33 12.69
C LEU A 36 2.04 -1.78 13.66
N SER A 37 1.71 -0.96 14.67
CA SER A 37 0.66 -1.28 15.66
C SER A 37 -0.74 -1.39 15.07
N ARG A 38 -0.99 -0.72 13.93
CA ARG A 38 -2.29 -0.68 13.24
C ARG A 38 -2.35 -1.56 11.99
N LEU A 39 -1.27 -2.28 11.68
CA LEU A 39 -1.15 -3.01 10.43
C LEU A 39 -2.21 -4.13 10.37
N ASN A 40 -2.27 -4.95 11.41
CA ASN A 40 -3.08 -6.16 11.42
C ASN A 40 -4.59 -5.85 11.34
N ASP A 41 -5.09 -4.88 12.11
CA ASP A 41 -6.51 -4.50 12.10
C ASP A 41 -6.90 -3.80 10.80
N CYS A 42 -6.05 -2.93 10.26
CA CYS A 42 -6.35 -2.23 9.01
C CYS A 42 -6.35 -3.19 7.81
N ILE A 43 -5.31 -4.01 7.65
CA ILE A 43 -5.21 -4.94 6.51
C ILE A 43 -6.33 -6.00 6.56
N LYS A 44 -6.64 -6.55 7.73
CA LYS A 44 -7.78 -7.47 7.89
C LYS A 44 -9.10 -6.84 7.45
N ALA A 45 -9.33 -5.57 7.77
CA ALA A 45 -10.53 -4.87 7.37
C ALA A 45 -10.59 -4.60 5.86
N LEU A 46 -9.44 -4.40 5.19
CA LEU A 46 -9.39 -4.23 3.73
C LEU A 46 -9.62 -5.54 2.96
N TYR A 47 -9.32 -6.70 3.55
CA TYR A 47 -9.45 -8.00 2.86
C TYR A 47 -10.87 -8.35 2.42
N SER A 48 -11.90 -7.86 3.13
CA SER A 48 -13.30 -8.04 2.73
C SER A 48 -13.65 -7.25 1.46
N LEU A 49 -12.91 -6.17 1.19
CA LEU A 49 -13.15 -5.22 0.08
C LEU A 49 -12.14 -5.38 -1.07
N ARG A 50 -11.29 -6.41 -1.05
CA ARG A 50 -10.21 -6.61 -2.05
C ARG A 50 -10.69 -6.66 -3.52
N ASN A 51 -11.98 -6.95 -3.75
CA ASN A 51 -12.55 -7.02 -5.11
C ASN A 51 -13.09 -5.67 -5.60
N ASP A 52 -13.27 -4.70 -4.70
CA ASP A 52 -13.88 -3.39 -4.97
C ASP A 52 -13.17 -2.33 -4.12
N ILE A 53 -11.85 -2.21 -4.31
CA ILE A 53 -11.04 -1.20 -3.63
C ILE A 53 -11.18 0.14 -4.33
N ASP A 54 -11.29 1.23 -3.58
CA ASP A 54 -11.31 2.59 -4.14
C ASP A 54 -9.88 3.14 -4.36
N THR A 55 -9.75 4.16 -5.24
CA THR A 55 -8.47 4.84 -5.49
C THR A 55 -7.86 5.43 -4.21
N GLU A 56 -8.70 5.95 -3.30
CA GLU A 56 -8.25 6.54 -2.04
C GLU A 56 -7.51 5.52 -1.16
N THR A 57 -7.99 4.29 -1.10
CA THR A 57 -7.33 3.21 -0.35
C THR A 57 -5.97 2.88 -0.97
N LEU A 58 -5.86 2.87 -2.30
CA LEU A 58 -4.58 2.64 -2.99
C LEU A 58 -3.59 3.77 -2.72
N LEU A 59 -4.04 5.03 -2.68
CA LEU A 59 -3.21 6.18 -2.28
C LEU A 59 -2.68 6.03 -0.85
N ILE A 60 -3.53 5.60 0.09
CA ILE A 60 -3.12 5.35 1.47
C ILE A 60 -2.08 4.21 1.52
N LEU A 61 -2.31 3.11 0.80
CA LEU A 61 -1.37 1.98 0.75
C LEU A 61 -0.02 2.39 0.14
N ARG A 62 -0.02 3.26 -0.88
CA ARG A 62 1.22 3.86 -1.40
C ARG A 62 1.98 4.59 -0.30
N GLU A 63 1.33 5.47 0.45
CA GLU A 63 1.97 6.21 1.55
C GLU A 63 2.48 5.31 2.69
N TRP A 64 1.84 4.16 2.94
CA TRP A 64 2.36 3.16 3.88
C TRP A 64 3.65 2.50 3.39
N LEU A 65 3.82 2.39 2.07
CA LEU A 65 4.99 1.81 1.42
C LEU A 65 6.12 2.82 1.15
N GLU A 66 5.82 4.13 1.20
CA GLU A 66 6.80 5.18 0.99
C GLU A 66 7.80 5.31 2.17
N PRO A 67 9.04 5.76 1.90
CA PRO A 67 10.03 6.02 2.94
C PRO A 67 9.55 7.05 3.97
N LEU A 68 10.07 6.93 5.18
CA LEU A 68 9.94 7.98 6.19
C LEU A 68 10.79 9.21 5.84
N PRO A 69 10.58 10.37 6.50
CA PRO A 69 11.35 11.59 6.28
C PRO A 69 12.88 11.43 6.36
N ASP A 70 13.38 10.48 7.16
CA ASP A 70 14.80 10.12 7.24
C ASP A 70 15.29 9.17 6.11
N ASN A 71 14.44 8.89 5.12
CA ASN A 71 14.62 7.93 4.04
C ASN A 71 14.69 6.46 4.45
N SER A 72 14.37 6.13 5.71
CA SER A 72 14.22 4.74 6.12
C SER A 72 13.00 4.12 5.44
N LEU A 73 13.17 2.91 4.92
CA LEU A 73 12.07 2.15 4.35
C LEU A 73 11.15 1.62 5.47
N PRO A 74 9.84 1.49 5.20
CA PRO A 74 8.92 0.89 6.15
C PRO A 74 9.36 -0.52 6.53
N ASN A 75 8.91 -0.93 7.73
CA ASN A 75 9.18 -2.25 8.29
C ASN A 75 8.82 -3.38 7.30
N ILE A 76 9.59 -4.47 7.32
CA ILE A 76 9.38 -5.62 6.44
C ILE A 76 7.96 -6.21 6.56
N GLU A 77 7.38 -6.22 7.76
CA GLU A 77 6.03 -6.73 8.01
C GLU A 77 4.98 -5.88 7.30
N ILE A 78 5.11 -4.54 7.36
CA ILE A 78 4.25 -3.60 6.62
C ILE A 78 4.32 -3.89 5.12
N LYS A 79 5.54 -4.03 4.59
CA LYS A 79 5.74 -4.31 3.16
C LYS A 79 5.14 -5.66 2.77
N ASN A 80 5.32 -6.70 3.58
CA ASN A 80 4.81 -8.03 3.28
C ASN A 80 3.27 -8.05 3.23
N GLU A 81 2.62 -7.55 4.28
CA GLU A 81 1.16 -7.55 4.37
C GLU A 81 0.51 -6.74 3.24
N ILE A 82 1.05 -5.55 2.93
CA ILE A 82 0.49 -4.70 1.88
C ILE A 82 0.71 -5.31 0.49
N LEU A 83 1.91 -5.78 0.16
CA LEU A 83 2.18 -6.37 -1.15
C LEU A 83 1.38 -7.68 -1.35
N SER A 84 1.25 -8.49 -0.29
CA SER A 84 0.41 -9.69 -0.28
C SER A 84 -1.06 -9.39 -0.50
N PHE A 85 -1.57 -8.32 0.12
CA PHE A 85 -2.92 -7.82 -0.12
C PHE A 85 -3.09 -7.38 -1.59
N LEU A 86 -2.19 -6.53 -2.11
CA LEU A 86 -2.24 -6.01 -3.48
C LEU A 86 -2.20 -7.12 -4.54
N LEU A 87 -1.49 -8.22 -4.29
CA LEU A 87 -1.46 -9.37 -5.21
C LEU A 87 -2.86 -10.00 -5.39
N LYS A 88 -3.70 -9.95 -4.36
CA LYS A 88 -5.06 -10.51 -4.34
C LYS A 88 -6.16 -9.50 -4.70
N THR A 89 -5.78 -8.25 -4.93
CA THR A 89 -6.70 -7.15 -5.23
C THR A 89 -6.79 -6.91 -6.74
N ASN A 90 -7.98 -6.58 -7.23
CA ASN A 90 -8.17 -6.12 -8.60
C ASN A 90 -8.00 -4.60 -8.65
N VAL A 91 -7.12 -4.14 -9.55
CA VAL A 91 -6.81 -2.71 -9.71
C VAL A 91 -6.91 -2.38 -11.19
N SER A 92 -7.73 -1.39 -11.55
CA SER A 92 -7.86 -0.92 -12.93
C SER A 92 -6.70 -0.03 -13.35
N ARG A 93 -6.58 0.27 -14.65
CA ARG A 93 -5.56 1.21 -15.14
C ARG A 93 -5.72 2.61 -14.55
N ASP A 94 -6.93 3.15 -14.53
CA ASP A 94 -7.21 4.48 -13.99
C ASP A 94 -6.79 4.57 -12.51
N GLN A 95 -7.13 3.54 -11.74
CA GLN A 95 -6.70 3.45 -10.33
C GLN A 95 -5.18 3.40 -10.17
N LEU A 96 -4.45 2.69 -11.06
CA LEU A 96 -2.99 2.67 -11.04
C LEU A 96 -2.38 4.05 -11.36
N VAL A 97 -2.96 4.76 -12.33
CA VAL A 97 -2.52 6.09 -12.75
C VAL A 97 -2.80 7.11 -11.66
N GLU A 98 -4.03 7.17 -11.14
CA GLU A 98 -4.44 8.14 -10.13
C GLU A 98 -3.74 7.91 -8.78
N SER A 99 -3.61 6.65 -8.35
CA SER A 99 -2.94 6.34 -7.08
C SER A 99 -1.42 6.42 -7.16
N GLU A 100 -0.85 6.28 -8.36
CA GLU A 100 0.59 6.12 -8.61
C GLU A 100 1.27 5.00 -7.80
N ILE A 101 0.50 4.06 -7.23
CA ILE A 101 1.04 2.97 -6.40
C ILE A 101 2.02 2.08 -7.19
N GLY A 102 1.87 2.02 -8.52
CA GLY A 102 2.81 1.32 -9.40
C GLY A 102 4.25 1.82 -9.27
N LYS A 103 4.46 3.12 -9.01
CA LYS A 103 5.81 3.71 -8.89
C LYS A 103 6.58 3.17 -7.68
N ILE A 104 5.94 3.14 -6.51
CA ILE A 104 6.59 2.65 -5.28
C ILE A 104 6.83 1.14 -5.35
N VAL A 105 5.90 0.37 -5.94
CA VAL A 105 6.09 -1.07 -6.16
C VAL A 105 7.20 -1.34 -7.17
N TYR A 106 7.30 -0.55 -8.23
CA TYR A 106 8.41 -0.63 -9.18
C TYR A 106 9.76 -0.35 -8.51
N PHE A 107 9.82 0.67 -7.64
CA PHE A 107 11.01 0.94 -6.82
C PHE A 107 11.46 -0.30 -6.01
N TYR A 108 10.54 -0.96 -5.31
CA TYR A 108 10.87 -2.19 -4.57
C TYR A 108 11.32 -3.34 -5.47
N SER A 109 10.77 -3.44 -6.68
CA SER A 109 11.17 -4.48 -7.65
C SER A 109 12.63 -4.34 -8.12
N LEU A 110 13.16 -3.12 -8.12
CA LEU A 110 14.53 -2.79 -8.54
C LEU A 110 15.51 -2.72 -7.37
N ASN A 111 15.06 -2.45 -6.14
CA ASN A 111 15.94 -2.27 -4.99
C ASN A 111 16.79 -3.53 -4.71
N ASN A 112 18.12 -3.42 -4.81
CA ASN A 112 19.06 -4.53 -4.56
C ASN A 112 19.33 -4.76 -3.08
N ARG A 113 18.97 -3.81 -2.21
CA ARG A 113 19.11 -3.93 -0.75
C ARG A 113 17.84 -4.45 -0.08
N GLU A 114 16.81 -4.74 -0.86
CA GLU A 114 15.54 -5.24 -0.36
C GLU A 114 15.58 -6.76 -0.14
N VAL A 115 14.75 -7.23 0.78
CA VAL A 115 14.59 -8.67 1.06
C VAL A 115 14.01 -9.38 -0.16
N GLY A 116 14.51 -10.59 -0.43
CA GLY A 116 14.18 -11.36 -1.63
C GLY A 116 12.67 -11.59 -1.82
N GLU A 117 11.94 -11.85 -0.74
CA GLU A 117 10.49 -12.02 -0.75
C GLU A 117 9.75 -10.75 -1.20
N ILE A 118 10.06 -9.60 -0.59
CA ILE A 118 9.49 -8.29 -0.94
C ILE A 118 9.79 -7.95 -2.41
N LYS A 119 11.03 -8.17 -2.84
CA LYS A 119 11.45 -7.94 -4.24
C LYS A 119 10.69 -8.85 -5.22
N ASN A 120 10.49 -10.11 -4.86
CA ASN A 120 9.77 -11.07 -5.70
C ASN A 120 8.28 -10.70 -5.84
N MET A 121 7.59 -10.39 -4.73
CA MET A 121 6.20 -9.93 -4.77
C MET A 121 6.05 -8.64 -5.59
N SER A 122 6.99 -7.70 -5.43
CA SER A 122 6.99 -6.46 -6.19
C SER A 122 7.15 -6.71 -7.70
N LYS A 123 8.04 -7.62 -8.10
CA LYS A 123 8.17 -8.03 -9.52
C LYS A 123 6.90 -8.68 -10.07
N GLN A 124 6.22 -9.50 -9.27
CA GLN A 124 4.94 -10.10 -9.67
C GLN A 124 3.86 -9.05 -9.88
N LEU A 125 3.74 -8.08 -8.96
CA LEU A 125 2.82 -6.95 -9.09
C LEU A 125 3.11 -6.10 -10.33
N VAL A 126 4.39 -5.75 -10.57
CA VAL A 126 4.79 -5.01 -11.78
C VAL A 126 4.33 -5.75 -13.04
N ARG A 127 4.55 -7.06 -13.13
CA ARG A 127 4.09 -7.87 -14.27
C ARG A 127 2.57 -7.86 -14.41
N LYS A 128 1.85 -8.09 -13.30
CA LYS A 128 0.37 -8.07 -13.25
C LYS A 128 -0.18 -6.75 -13.76
N TRP A 129 0.32 -5.63 -13.26
CA TRP A 129 -0.17 -4.29 -13.59
C TRP A 129 0.31 -3.79 -14.96
N THR A 130 1.45 -4.28 -15.46
CA THR A 130 1.84 -4.04 -16.86
C THR A 130 0.82 -4.65 -17.82
N MET A 131 0.32 -5.86 -17.52
CA MET A 131 -0.72 -6.49 -18.36
C MET A 131 -2.03 -5.70 -18.33
N VAL A 132 -2.45 -5.20 -17.17
CA VAL A 132 -3.64 -4.33 -17.04
C VAL A 132 -3.48 -3.06 -17.89
N ALA A 133 -2.32 -2.40 -17.82
CA ALA A 133 -2.06 -1.18 -18.57
C ALA A 133 -2.02 -1.37 -20.10
N VAL A 134 -1.72 -2.58 -20.57
CA VAL A 134 -1.63 -2.92 -22.00
C VAL A 134 -2.98 -3.42 -22.55
N GLN A 135 -3.75 -4.19 -21.79
CA GLN A 135 -5.03 -4.77 -22.25
C GLN A 135 -6.05 -3.68 -22.64
N GLU A 136 -6.14 -2.60 -21.87
CA GLU A 136 -7.05 -1.47 -22.15
C GLU A 136 -6.58 -0.53 -23.28
N GLN A 137 -5.49 -0.84 -24.00
CA GLN A 137 -5.11 -0.10 -25.22
C GLN A 137 -5.63 -0.77 -26.50
N ILE A 138 -6.18 -1.97 -26.39
CA ILE A 138 -6.61 -2.81 -27.52
C ILE A 138 -8.15 -2.81 -27.66
N GLU A 139 -8.87 -2.34 -26.65
CA GLU A 139 -10.32 -2.07 -26.68
C GLU A 139 -10.60 -0.60 -27.01
#